data_AF-A0AAD5JZY3-F1
#
_entry.id   AF-A0AAD5JZY3-F1
#
_cell.length_a   1.000
_cell.length_b   1.000
_cell.length_c   1.000
_cell.angle_alpha   90.00
_cell.angle_beta   90.00
_cell.angle_gamma   90.00
#
_symmetry.space_group_name_H-M   'P 1'
#
loop_
_entity.id
_entity.type
_entity.pdbx_description
1 polymer ?
#
loop_
_entity_poly.entity_id
_entity_poly.type
_entity_poly.pdbx_seq_one_letter_code
_entity_poly.pdbx_strand_id
1 'polypeptide(L)'
;VSKSELCGVSSDGGMFLNIKLYNKIDKRDVIAIDGGYTLFIKQFSELCIKKNKSLNDNNFFYPIRKEIGQDLNKQEKHFNDVFGSFHSIIENHDIDFPEYNNVNKKKRKK
;
A
#
# COMPACT_ATOMS: atom_id res chain seq x y z
N VAL A 1 2.94 -1.56 -21.55
CA VAL A 1 2.02 -0.43 -21.28
C VAL A 1 0.77 -1.01 -20.66
N SER A 2 0.46 -0.62 -19.41
CA SER A 2 -0.78 -0.99 -18.73
C SER A 2 -1.96 -0.31 -19.44
N LYS A 3 -3.10 -0.98 -19.58
CA LYS A 3 -4.31 -0.35 -20.10
C LYS A 3 -4.95 0.44 -18.96
N SER A 4 -5.16 1.74 -19.16
CA SER A 4 -5.92 2.56 -18.21
C SER A 4 -7.33 2.01 -18.07
N GLU A 5 -7.80 1.85 -16.84
CA GLU A 5 -9.18 1.52 -16.55
C GLU A 5 -10.06 2.78 -16.60
N LEU A 6 -11.37 2.59 -16.76
CA LEU A 6 -12.34 3.68 -16.78
C LEU A 6 -12.40 4.34 -15.40
N CYS A 7 -12.23 5.67 -15.34
CA CYS A 7 -12.17 6.47 -14.10
C CYS A 7 -13.38 6.33 -13.16
N GLY A 8 -14.50 5.74 -13.60
CA GLY A 8 -15.67 5.46 -12.76
C GLY A 8 -15.73 4.05 -12.17
N VAL A 9 -14.89 3.12 -12.66
CA VAL A 9 -14.79 1.73 -12.19
C VAL A 9 -13.53 1.52 -11.36
N SER A 10 -12.47 2.27 -11.66
CA SER A 10 -11.17 2.20 -11.00
C SER A 10 -11.05 3.28 -9.91
N SER A 11 -11.57 3.00 -8.72
CA SER A 11 -11.16 3.75 -7.54
C SER A 11 -9.78 3.29 -7.07
N ASP A 12 -9.05 4.17 -6.42
CA ASP A 12 -7.77 3.86 -5.77
C ASP A 12 -7.89 2.61 -4.88
N GLY A 13 -8.95 2.52 -4.07
CA GLY A 13 -9.22 1.33 -3.26
C GLY A 13 -9.43 0.05 -4.08
N GLY A 14 -10.13 0.14 -5.21
CA GLY A 14 -10.26 -0.98 -6.15
C GLY A 14 -8.92 -1.41 -6.71
N MET A 15 -8.06 -0.45 -7.09
CA MET A 15 -6.69 -0.72 -7.53
C MET A 15 -5.88 -1.43 -6.43
N PHE A 16 -5.94 -0.95 -5.19
CA PHE A 16 -5.23 -1.55 -4.06
C PHE A 16 -5.56 -3.04 -3.88
N LEU A 17 -6.85 -3.41 -3.93
CA LEU A 17 -7.27 -4.81 -3.84
C LEU A 17 -6.85 -5.63 -5.09
N ASN A 18 -6.87 -5.00 -6.27
CA ASN A 18 -6.55 -5.64 -7.56
C ASN A 18 -5.05 -5.88 -7.80
N ILE A 19 -4.17 -5.14 -7.13
CA ILE A 19 -2.71 -5.39 -7.14
C ILE A 19 -2.38 -6.77 -6.55
N LYS A 20 -3.29 -7.36 -5.75
CA LYS A 20 -3.14 -8.69 -5.13
C LYS A 20 -1.84 -8.78 -4.32
N LEU A 21 -1.59 -7.72 -3.54
CA LEU A 21 -0.39 -7.57 -2.73
C LEU A 21 -0.17 -8.75 -1.76
N TYR A 22 -1.25 -9.45 -1.37
CA TYR A 22 -1.20 -10.72 -0.63
C TYR A 22 -0.29 -11.78 -1.24
N ASN A 23 -0.01 -11.75 -2.55
CA ASN A 23 0.94 -12.70 -3.17
C ASN A 23 2.40 -12.40 -2.83
N LYS A 24 2.71 -11.19 -2.33
CA LYS A 24 4.09 -10.69 -2.16
C LYS A 24 4.49 -10.40 -0.71
N ILE A 25 3.53 -10.32 0.20
CA ILE A 25 3.75 -9.99 1.60
C ILE A 25 3.71 -11.22 2.51
N ASP A 26 4.50 -11.22 3.57
CA ASP A 26 4.50 -12.19 4.66
C ASP A 26 3.87 -11.59 5.93
N LYS A 27 3.51 -12.44 6.89
CA LYS A 27 2.94 -12.01 8.19
C LYS A 27 3.87 -11.10 9.01
N ARG A 28 5.17 -11.10 8.71
CA ARG A 28 6.19 -10.26 9.36
C ARG A 28 6.33 -8.89 8.72
N ASP A 29 5.75 -8.69 7.55
CA ASP A 29 5.94 -7.45 6.80
C ASP A 29 5.02 -6.35 7.32
N VAL A 30 5.47 -5.11 7.12
CA VAL A 30 4.72 -3.90 7.42
C VAL A 30 4.40 -3.19 6.12
N ILE A 31 3.16 -2.76 6.00
CA ILE A 31 2.63 -2.07 4.83
C ILE A 31 2.31 -0.63 5.23
N ALA A 32 3.09 0.29 4.68
CA ALA A 32 2.79 1.71 4.73
C ALA A 32 1.71 2.03 3.67
N ILE A 33 0.61 2.61 4.12
CA ILE A 33 -0.56 2.91 3.32
C ILE A 33 -0.94 4.38 3.52
N ASP A 34 -1.39 5.06 2.46
CA ASP A 34 -1.93 6.41 2.60
C ASP A 34 -3.33 6.39 3.25
N GLY A 35 -3.68 7.45 3.99
CA GLY A 35 -4.90 7.54 4.78
C GLY A 35 -6.19 7.32 3.97
N GLY A 36 -6.20 7.59 2.66
CA GLY A 36 -7.36 7.34 1.80
C GLY A 36 -7.71 5.86 1.63
N TYR A 37 -6.74 4.96 1.82
CA TYR A 37 -6.93 3.51 1.63
C TYR A 37 -7.31 2.79 2.92
N THR A 38 -7.35 3.48 4.07
CA THR A 38 -7.69 2.90 5.37
C THR A 38 -9.04 2.17 5.36
N LEU A 39 -9.99 2.69 4.58
CA LEU A 39 -11.32 2.09 4.36
C LEU A 39 -11.27 0.69 3.71
N PHE A 40 -10.18 0.35 3.02
CA PHE A 40 -10.00 -0.90 2.29
C PHE A 40 -9.13 -1.92 3.03
N ILE A 41 -8.50 -1.54 4.16
CA ILE A 41 -7.63 -2.43 4.96
C ILE A 41 -8.41 -3.67 5.39
N LYS A 42 -9.64 -3.51 5.91
CA LYS A 42 -10.46 -4.65 6.34
C LYS A 42 -10.74 -5.63 5.21
N GLN A 43 -11.14 -5.12 4.05
CA GLN A 43 -11.41 -5.94 2.85
C GLN A 43 -10.14 -6.67 2.39
N PHE A 44 -8.98 -6.00 2.45
CA PHE A 44 -7.70 -6.60 2.12
C PHE A 44 -7.28 -7.69 3.11
N SER A 45 -7.45 -7.48 4.42
CA SER A 45 -7.19 -8.48 5.45
C SER A 45 -8.06 -9.72 5.26
N GLU A 46 -9.35 -9.55 4.95
CA GLU A 46 -10.25 -10.66 4.62
C GLU A 46 -9.79 -11.44 3.37
N LEU A 47 -9.29 -10.76 2.34
CA LEU A 47 -8.68 -11.40 1.18
C LEU A 47 -7.42 -12.17 1.54
N CYS A 48 -6.57 -11.64 2.42
CA CYS A 48 -5.36 -12.32 2.90
C CYS A 48 -5.71 -13.61 3.65
N ILE A 49 -6.71 -13.57 4.54
CA ILE A 49 -7.18 -14.74 5.28
C ILE A 49 -7.64 -15.85 4.31
N LYS A 50 -8.43 -15.50 3.28
CA LYS A 50 -8.86 -16.44 2.23
C LYS A 50 -7.70 -17.05 1.44
N LYS A 51 -6.51 -16.45 1.52
CA LYS A 51 -5.26 -16.91 0.89
C LYS A 51 -4.27 -17.52 1.89
N ASN A 52 -4.73 -17.89 3.09
CA ASN A 52 -3.92 -18.42 4.18
C ASN A 52 -2.77 -17.49 4.62
N LYS A 53 -2.97 -16.17 4.48
CA LYS A 53 -2.08 -15.15 5.04
C LYS A 53 -2.81 -14.40 6.15
N SER A 54 -2.37 -14.62 7.38
CA SER A 54 -2.92 -13.92 8.54
C SER A 54 -2.16 -12.61 8.74
N LEU A 55 -2.77 -11.51 8.31
CA LEU A 55 -2.36 -10.15 8.66
C LEU A 55 -3.28 -9.63 9.75
N ASN A 56 -2.75 -8.80 10.63
CA ASN A 56 -3.51 -8.08 11.64
C ASN A 56 -3.27 -6.57 11.51
N ASP A 57 -3.93 -5.77 12.34
CA ASP A 57 -3.87 -4.32 12.27
C ASP A 57 -2.45 -3.75 12.45
N ASN A 58 -1.56 -4.47 13.16
CA ASN A 58 -0.18 -4.06 13.35
C ASN A 58 0.68 -4.23 12.08
N ASN A 59 0.17 -4.89 11.04
CA ASN A 59 0.85 -4.96 9.74
C ASN A 59 0.61 -3.69 8.92
N PHE A 60 -0.28 -2.79 9.32
CA PHE A 60 -0.68 -1.63 8.54
C PHE A 60 -0.34 -0.33 9.26
N PHE A 61 0.39 0.55 8.60
CA PHE A 61 0.74 1.87 9.11
C PHE A 61 0.27 2.93 8.12
N TYR A 62 -0.30 4.01 8.65
CA TYR A 62 -0.81 5.13 7.87
C TYR A 62 -0.70 6.41 8.70
N PRO A 63 -0.68 7.60 8.07
CA PRO A 63 -0.59 8.86 8.79
C PRO A 63 -1.71 9.04 9.80
N ILE A 64 -1.37 9.57 10.97
CA ILE A 64 -2.34 9.89 12.02
C ILE A 64 -3.15 11.10 11.57
N ARG A 65 -4.49 10.99 11.61
CA ARG A 65 -5.43 12.04 11.24
C ARG A 65 -6.35 12.33 12.43
N LYS A 66 -6.71 13.60 12.60
CA LYS A 66 -7.68 14.08 13.59
C LYS A 66 -8.76 14.92 12.93
N GLU A 67 -9.83 15.14 13.68
CA GLU A 67 -10.93 16.01 13.27
C GLU A 67 -10.47 17.45 13.09
N ILE A 68 -11.25 18.21 12.31
CA ILE A 68 -11.00 19.63 12.07
C ILE A 68 -11.00 20.37 13.41
N GLY A 69 -9.96 21.19 13.64
CA GLY A 69 -9.77 21.95 14.88
C GLY A 69 -9.06 21.19 16.00
N GLN A 70 -8.69 19.92 15.79
CA GLN A 70 -7.83 19.18 16.70
C GLN A 70 -6.40 19.15 16.21
N ASP A 71 -5.48 19.72 17.00
CA ASP A 71 -4.07 19.66 16.69
C ASP A 71 -3.46 18.27 16.96
N LEU A 72 -2.56 17.88 16.06
CA LEU A 72 -1.63 16.79 16.32
C LEU A 72 -0.65 17.22 17.41
N ASN A 73 -0.43 16.34 18.38
CA ASN A 73 0.58 16.52 19.41
C ASN A 73 1.99 16.34 18.78
N LYS A 74 3.03 16.67 19.57
CA LYS A 74 4.41 16.62 19.07
C LYS A 74 4.85 15.25 18.56
N GLN A 75 4.40 14.17 19.21
CA GLN A 75 4.74 12.79 18.81
C GLN A 75 4.02 12.39 17.53
N GLU A 76 2.74 12.75 17.39
CA GLU A 76 1.94 12.48 16.19
C GLU A 76 2.47 13.25 14.98
N LYS A 77 2.85 14.52 15.18
CA LYS A 77 3.52 15.33 14.14
C LYS A 77 4.82 14.68 13.70
N HIS A 78 5.68 14.33 14.66
CA HIS A 78 6.95 13.67 14.36
C HIS A 78 6.75 12.33 13.64
N PHE A 79 5.77 11.53 14.06
CA PHE A 79 5.41 10.29 13.37
C PHE A 79 5.00 10.56 11.92
N ASN A 80 4.11 11.52 11.67
CA ASN A 80 3.67 11.87 10.32
C ASN A 80 4.81 12.43 9.46
N ASP A 81 5.72 13.22 10.03
CA ASP A 81 6.89 13.77 9.33
C ASP A 81 7.83 12.65 8.88
N VAL A 82 8.14 11.71 9.80
CA VAL A 82 8.97 10.53 9.49
C VAL A 82 8.26 9.64 8.47
N PHE A 83 6.96 9.40 8.65
CA PHE A 83 6.15 8.62 7.72
C PHE A 83 6.17 9.23 6.30
N GLY A 84 5.96 10.55 6.19
CA GLY A 84 6.00 11.28 4.92
C GLY A 84 7.39 11.25 4.27
N SER A 85 8.46 11.28 5.06
CA SER A 85 9.83 11.20 4.52
C SER A 85 10.13 9.88 3.81
N PHE A 86 9.50 8.77 4.18
CA PHE A 86 9.65 7.50 3.47
C PHE A 86 9.17 7.61 2.02
N HIS A 87 8.07 8.34 1.79
CA HIS A 87 7.56 8.56 0.44
C HIS A 87 8.59 9.32 -0.41
N SER A 88 9.14 10.41 0.12
CA SER A 88 10.18 11.18 -0.57
C SER A 88 11.46 10.37 -0.83
N ILE A 89 11.83 9.43 0.06
CA ILE A 89 12.98 8.55 -0.16
C ILE A 89 12.70 7.55 -1.30
N ILE A 90 11.50 6.97 -1.35
CA ILE A 90 11.10 6.03 -2.40
C ILE A 90 11.01 6.74 -3.76
N GLU A 91 10.53 7.98 -3.80
CA GLU A 91 10.38 8.75 -5.03
C GLU A 91 11.72 9.32 -5.56
N ASN A 92 12.64 9.67 -4.66
CA ASN A 92 13.95 10.24 -5.04
C ASN A 92 15.03 9.18 -5.29
N HIS A 93 14.83 7.95 -4.84
CA HIS A 93 15.67 6.85 -5.30
C HIS A 93 15.04 6.22 -6.55
N ASP A 94 15.80 6.17 -7.63
CA ASP A 94 15.63 5.20 -8.72
C ASP A 94 15.82 3.77 -8.17
N ILE A 95 14.92 3.31 -7.29
CA ILE A 95 14.90 1.93 -6.81
C ILE A 95 14.31 1.09 -7.94
N ASP A 96 15.18 0.71 -8.89
CA ASP A 96 14.85 -0.25 -9.91
C ASP A 96 14.67 -1.61 -9.23
N PHE A 97 13.43 -1.98 -8.90
CA PHE A 97 13.10 -3.28 -8.28
C PHE A 97 13.28 -4.41 -9.31
N PRO A 98 14.42 -5.12 -9.34
CA PRO A 98 14.78 -5.98 -10.48
C PRO A 98 13.86 -7.20 -10.57
N GLU A 99 13.27 -7.62 -9.45
CA GLU A 99 12.31 -8.72 -9.37
C GLU A 99 10.96 -8.44 -10.02
N TYR A 100 10.54 -7.16 -10.14
CA TYR A 100 9.30 -6.80 -10.84
C TYR A 100 9.50 -6.73 -12.36
N ASN A 101 10.72 -6.48 -12.82
CA ASN A 101 11.06 -6.44 -14.25
C ASN A 101 11.12 -7.83 -14.90
N ASN A 102 11.21 -8.91 -14.11
CA ASN A 102 11.33 -10.28 -14.63
C ASN A 102 10.01 -11.04 -14.82
N VAL A 103 8.88 -10.53 -14.32
CA VAL A 103 7.56 -11.17 -14.54
C VAL A 103 7.08 -10.99 -15.98
N ASN A 104 7.45 -9.88 -16.64
CA ASN A 104 7.03 -9.58 -18.01
C ASN A 104 7.91 -10.20 -19.11
N LYS A 105 9.10 -10.73 -18.77
CA LYS A 105 9.99 -11.38 -19.75
C LYS A 105 9.63 -12.84 -20.05
N LYS A 106 8.88 -13.52 -19.17
CA LYS A 106 8.46 -14.93 -19.40
C LYS A 106 7.23 -15.10 -20.31
N LYS A 107 6.50 -14.03 -20.64
CA LYS A 107 5.31 -14.09 -21.52
C LYS A 107 5.59 -13.79 -23.00
N ARG A 108 6.85 -13.52 -23.38
CA ARG A 108 7.25 -13.16 -24.76
C ARG A 108 8.23 -14.14 -25.39
N LYS A 109 8.03 -15.44 -25.17
CA LYS A 109 8.58 -16.50 -26.01
C LYS A 109 7.46 -17.45 -26.42
N LYS A 110 6.78 -17.09 -27.50
CA LYS A 110 6.18 -18.02 -28.45
C LYS A 110 6.77 -17.67 -29.80
#